data_AF-A0A442MKK8-F1
#
_entry.id   AF-A0A442MKK8-F1
#
_cell.length_a   1.000
_cell.length_b   1.000
_cell.length_c   1.000
_cell.angle_alpha   90.00
_cell.angle_beta   90.00
_cell.angle_gamma   90.00
#
_symmetry.space_group_name_H-M   'P 1'
#
loop_
_entity.id
_entity.type
_entity.pdbx_description
1 polymer ?
#
loop_
_entity_poly.entity_id
_entity_poly.type
_entity_poly.pdbx_seq_one_letter_code
_entity_poly.pdbx_strand_id
1 'polypeptide(L)'
;MNAHDPAWAQHRLLASRRREFLGAPIHALTMAETLAIADEAMTLRRPLHHVVVNVAKLVNMRNNAELHEDVATADVINVDGIGVLWGARLCGVALPERVAGVDIMINLLSLCANRCFRPFLLGAEQSVLDAVGMRLATDHPGLVVAGMRNGYFEPEDEAGIVGAINASGADCLLVAMPTPRKERFLKRYRDNLTPSFVMGVGGSFDVYGGKVARAPKLVQAAGLEWMFRVAQEPRRLWRRYYDTNTAYAALLCRELWGRRGRRKVDL
;
A
#
# COMPACT_ATOMS: atom_id res chain seq x y z
N MET A 1 14.41 18.23 -2.24
CA MET A 1 14.63 16.89 -2.84
C MET A 1 13.36 16.54 -3.56
N ASN A 2 13.40 16.19 -4.85
CA ASN A 2 12.21 15.73 -5.57
C ASN A 2 11.64 14.50 -4.87
N ALA A 3 10.31 14.40 -4.78
CA ALA A 3 9.63 13.23 -4.21
C ALA A 3 9.73 11.96 -5.06
N HIS A 4 10.35 12.11 -6.23
CA HIS A 4 10.80 11.06 -7.10
C HIS A 4 12.30 11.11 -7.21
N ASP A 5 12.95 10.07 -6.72
CA ASP A 5 14.31 9.78 -7.13
C ASP A 5 14.26 9.01 -8.46
N PRO A 6 14.65 9.62 -9.59
CA PRO A 6 14.56 8.97 -10.89
C PRO A 6 15.41 7.70 -10.98
N ALA A 7 16.39 7.52 -10.09
CA ALA A 7 17.16 6.29 -10.07
C ALA A 7 16.38 5.08 -9.51
N TRP A 8 15.20 5.24 -8.92
CA TRP A 8 14.30 4.09 -8.68
C TRP A 8 13.76 3.47 -9.97
N ALA A 9 13.53 4.28 -11.01
CA ALA A 9 13.14 3.76 -12.32
C ALA A 9 14.26 2.91 -12.97
N GLN A 10 15.51 3.19 -12.62
CA GLN A 10 16.70 2.46 -13.10
C GLN A 10 17.15 1.35 -12.12
N HIS A 11 16.50 1.22 -10.96
CA HIS A 11 16.87 0.23 -9.96
C HIS A 11 16.69 -1.18 -10.52
N ARG A 12 17.80 -1.94 -10.61
CA ARG A 12 17.88 -3.22 -11.33
C ARG A 12 16.75 -4.19 -10.93
N LEU A 13 16.48 -4.32 -9.64
CA LEU A 13 15.44 -5.21 -9.14
C LEU A 13 14.05 -4.71 -9.56
N LEU A 14 13.73 -3.43 -9.34
CA LEU A 14 12.42 -2.86 -9.68
C LEU A 14 12.15 -2.95 -11.17
N ALA A 15 13.12 -2.57 -12.00
CA ALA A 15 13.03 -2.68 -13.46
C ALA A 15 12.76 -4.13 -13.90
N SER A 16 13.47 -5.11 -13.34
CA SER A 16 13.28 -6.53 -13.68
C SER A 16 11.94 -7.12 -13.20
N ARG A 17 11.34 -6.53 -12.16
CA ARG A 17 10.09 -6.99 -11.54
C ARG A 17 8.86 -6.21 -12.02
N ARG A 18 9.02 -5.15 -12.80
CA ARG A 18 7.90 -4.37 -13.35
C ARG A 18 7.09 -5.20 -14.33
N ARG A 19 5.76 -5.19 -14.18
CA ARG A 19 4.78 -5.86 -15.04
C ARG A 19 3.63 -4.89 -15.30
N GLU A 20 2.85 -5.19 -16.34
CA GLU A 20 1.54 -4.59 -16.52
C GLU A 20 0.44 -5.62 -16.30
N PHE A 21 -0.62 -5.18 -15.64
CA PHE A 21 -1.82 -5.97 -15.45
C PHE A 21 -3.06 -5.08 -15.48
N LEU A 22 -3.97 -5.37 -16.42
CA LEU A 22 -5.22 -4.61 -16.64
C LEU A 22 -5.02 -3.08 -16.80
N GLY A 23 -3.93 -2.67 -17.43
CA GLY A 23 -3.59 -1.26 -17.66
C GLY A 23 -3.00 -0.55 -16.43
N ALA A 24 -2.61 -1.28 -15.40
CA ALA A 24 -1.90 -0.75 -14.24
C ALA A 24 -0.48 -1.32 -14.17
N PRO A 25 0.54 -0.49 -13.85
CA PRO A 25 1.85 -0.99 -13.50
C PRO A 25 1.79 -1.70 -12.14
N ILE A 26 2.45 -2.85 -12.03
CA ILE A 26 2.63 -3.60 -10.79
C ILE A 26 4.06 -4.14 -10.70
N HIS A 27 4.53 -4.42 -9.49
CA HIS A 27 5.81 -5.05 -9.26
C HIS A 27 5.62 -6.48 -8.71
N ALA A 28 6.23 -7.44 -9.39
CA ALA A 28 6.25 -8.86 -9.04
C ALA A 28 7.26 -9.15 -7.91
N LEU A 29 7.20 -8.38 -6.83
CA LEU A 29 8.10 -8.49 -5.67
C LEU A 29 7.57 -9.47 -4.64
N THR A 30 8.49 -10.12 -3.94
CA THR A 30 8.25 -10.79 -2.65
C THR A 30 8.27 -9.78 -1.49
N MET A 31 7.76 -10.18 -0.33
CA MET A 31 7.82 -9.42 0.92
C MET A 31 9.27 -9.11 1.30
N ALA A 32 10.17 -10.08 1.18
CA ALA A 32 11.58 -9.90 1.49
C ALA A 32 12.22 -8.85 0.56
N GLU A 33 11.95 -8.91 -0.74
CA GLU A 33 12.43 -7.91 -1.70
C GLU A 33 11.82 -6.53 -1.41
N THR A 34 10.53 -6.45 -1.09
CA THR A 34 9.86 -5.19 -0.72
C THR A 34 10.50 -4.54 0.51
N LEU A 35 10.79 -5.32 1.56
CA LEU A 35 11.44 -4.81 2.76
C LEU A 35 12.89 -4.40 2.51
N ALA A 36 13.62 -5.14 1.68
CA ALA A 36 14.99 -4.77 1.30
C ALA A 36 15.05 -3.43 0.56
N ILE A 37 14.09 -3.17 -0.35
CA ILE A 37 13.97 -1.88 -1.04
C ILE A 37 13.63 -0.76 -0.05
N ALA A 38 12.76 -1.01 0.94
CA ALA A 38 12.45 -0.04 1.97
C ALA A 38 13.66 0.28 2.87
N ASP A 39 14.43 -0.75 3.29
CA ASP A 39 15.68 -0.59 4.04
C ASP A 39 16.70 0.24 3.24
N GLU A 40 16.88 -0.06 1.95
CA GLU A 40 17.76 0.69 1.06
C GLU A 40 17.34 2.16 0.95
N ALA A 41 16.05 2.43 0.73
CA ALA A 41 15.51 3.78 0.63
C ALA A 41 15.78 4.60 1.90
N MET A 42 15.51 4.03 3.08
CA MET A 42 15.75 4.69 4.36
C MET A 42 17.25 4.84 4.66
N THR A 43 18.06 3.81 4.39
CA THR A 43 19.52 3.84 4.60
C THR A 43 20.21 4.90 3.74
N LEU A 44 19.86 4.97 2.46
CA LEU A 44 20.43 5.92 1.50
C LEU A 44 19.77 7.29 1.54
N ARG A 45 18.72 7.45 2.34
CA ARG A 45 17.85 8.64 2.39
C ARG A 45 17.31 9.07 1.03
N ARG A 46 16.88 8.09 0.23
CA ARG A 46 16.35 8.28 -1.12
C ARG A 46 14.82 8.18 -1.07
N PRO A 47 14.07 9.23 -1.41
CA PRO A 47 12.61 9.22 -1.36
C PRO A 47 12.02 8.09 -2.21
N LEU A 48 11.14 7.31 -1.61
CA LEU A 48 10.44 6.19 -2.23
C LEU A 48 8.96 6.23 -1.83
N HIS A 49 8.10 6.30 -2.83
CA HIS A 49 6.66 6.19 -2.67
C HIS A 49 6.19 4.75 -2.94
N HIS A 50 5.61 4.14 -1.92
CA HIS A 50 5.11 2.77 -1.96
C HIS A 50 3.59 2.73 -1.95
N VAL A 51 3.03 1.99 -2.89
CA VAL A 51 1.60 1.75 -2.99
C VAL A 51 1.31 0.25 -3.06
N VAL A 52 0.17 -0.14 -2.49
CA VAL A 52 -0.42 -1.47 -2.71
C VAL A 52 -1.67 -1.39 -3.57
N VAL A 53 -1.87 -2.40 -4.42
CA VAL A 53 -3.05 -2.56 -5.27
C VAL A 53 -3.83 -3.83 -4.94
N ASN A 54 -5.15 -3.69 -4.89
CA ASN A 54 -6.11 -4.77 -4.79
C ASN A 54 -7.20 -4.58 -5.87
N VAL A 55 -8.14 -5.53 -5.98
CA VAL A 55 -9.18 -5.53 -7.01
C VAL A 55 -9.95 -4.21 -7.03
N ALA A 56 -10.40 -3.74 -5.88
CA ALA A 56 -11.14 -2.48 -5.78
C ALA A 56 -10.30 -1.29 -6.26
N LYS A 57 -9.01 -1.24 -5.92
CA LYS A 57 -8.12 -0.15 -6.36
C LYS A 57 -7.89 -0.17 -7.87
N LEU A 58 -7.68 -1.35 -8.46
CA LEU A 58 -7.52 -1.54 -9.91
C LEU A 58 -8.78 -1.16 -10.70
N VAL A 59 -9.96 -1.40 -10.15
CA VAL A 59 -11.22 -0.98 -10.78
C VAL A 59 -11.40 0.53 -10.64
N ASN A 60 -11.21 1.06 -9.43
CA ASN A 60 -11.47 2.47 -9.13
C ASN A 60 -10.51 3.42 -9.86
N MET A 61 -9.25 3.05 -10.10
CA MET A 61 -8.31 3.88 -10.86
C MET A 61 -8.78 4.18 -12.28
N ARG A 62 -9.69 3.37 -12.85
CA ARG A 62 -10.20 3.59 -14.21
C ARG A 62 -11.18 4.77 -14.29
N ASN A 63 -11.81 5.11 -13.16
CA ASN A 63 -12.80 6.18 -13.05
C ASN A 63 -12.34 7.32 -12.13
N ASN A 64 -11.11 7.26 -11.61
CA ASN A 64 -10.56 8.25 -10.71
C ASN A 64 -9.13 8.59 -11.14
N ALA A 65 -8.97 9.74 -11.79
CA ALA A 65 -7.70 10.21 -12.33
C ALA A 65 -6.64 10.45 -11.24
N GLU A 66 -7.03 10.97 -10.08
CA GLU A 66 -6.11 11.20 -8.95
C GLU A 66 -5.55 9.88 -8.42
N LEU A 67 -6.41 8.87 -8.26
CA LEU A 67 -5.99 7.53 -7.84
C LEU A 67 -5.13 6.83 -8.90
N HIS A 68 -5.46 7.02 -10.19
CA HIS A 68 -4.66 6.50 -11.28
C HIS A 68 -3.26 7.08 -11.28
N GLU A 69 -3.14 8.40 -11.17
CA GLU A 69 -1.86 9.11 -11.16
C GLU A 69 -1.02 8.73 -9.93
N ASP A 70 -1.62 8.63 -8.75
CA ASP A 70 -0.96 8.16 -7.52
C ASP A 70 -0.32 6.77 -7.71
N VAL A 71 -1.09 5.81 -8.25
CA VAL A 71 -0.60 4.45 -8.50
C VAL A 71 0.43 4.44 -9.63
N ALA A 72 0.17 5.12 -10.75
CA ALA A 72 1.01 5.07 -11.94
C ALA A 72 2.37 5.74 -11.73
N THR A 73 2.42 6.74 -10.85
CA THR A 73 3.67 7.41 -10.50
C THR A 73 4.41 6.71 -9.37
N ALA A 74 3.79 5.92 -8.50
CA ALA A 74 4.48 5.25 -7.39
C ALA A 74 5.73 4.46 -7.81
N ASP A 75 6.79 4.55 -7.00
CA ASP A 75 8.08 3.90 -7.27
C ASP A 75 7.99 2.38 -7.05
N VAL A 76 7.17 1.95 -6.08
CA VAL A 76 6.90 0.54 -5.79
C VAL A 76 5.40 0.29 -5.70
N ILE A 77 4.95 -0.80 -6.34
CA ILE A 77 3.53 -1.14 -6.46
C ILE A 77 3.33 -2.63 -6.17
N ASN A 78 3.05 -2.98 -4.92
CA ASN A 78 2.86 -4.36 -4.49
C ASN A 78 1.41 -4.86 -4.71
N VAL A 79 1.27 -6.17 -4.93
CA VAL A 79 -0.03 -6.84 -5.05
C VAL A 79 -0.51 -7.33 -3.69
N ASP A 80 -1.52 -6.68 -3.14
CA ASP A 80 -2.09 -6.95 -1.82
C ASP A 80 -3.25 -7.97 -1.86
N GLY A 81 -4.07 -7.91 -2.90
CA GLY A 81 -5.27 -8.74 -3.02
C GLY A 81 -5.02 -10.09 -3.69
N ILE A 82 -5.53 -11.16 -3.09
CA ILE A 82 -5.47 -12.51 -3.67
C ILE A 82 -6.14 -12.55 -5.07
N GLY A 83 -7.25 -11.82 -5.26
CA GLY A 83 -7.92 -11.73 -6.56
C GLY A 83 -7.01 -11.18 -7.66
N VAL A 84 -6.19 -10.19 -7.34
CA VAL A 84 -5.20 -9.63 -8.29
C VAL A 84 -4.10 -10.65 -8.58
N LEU A 85 -3.60 -11.35 -7.55
CA LEU A 85 -2.60 -12.41 -7.72
C LEU A 85 -3.09 -13.49 -8.70
N TRP A 86 -4.28 -14.04 -8.46
CA TRP A 86 -4.87 -15.09 -9.30
C TRP A 86 -5.20 -14.57 -10.70
N GLY A 87 -5.81 -13.39 -10.82
CA GLY A 87 -6.15 -12.82 -12.12
C GLY A 87 -4.91 -12.54 -12.98
N ALA A 88 -3.83 -12.03 -12.38
CA ALA A 88 -2.57 -11.83 -13.07
C ALA A 88 -1.96 -13.17 -13.54
N ARG A 89 -1.91 -14.17 -12.67
CA ARG A 89 -1.43 -15.52 -13.03
C ARG A 89 -2.27 -16.17 -14.13
N LEU A 90 -3.60 -16.02 -14.06
CA LEU A 90 -4.53 -16.52 -15.08
C LEU A 90 -4.28 -15.86 -16.44
N CYS A 91 -3.93 -14.57 -16.45
CA CYS A 91 -3.52 -13.86 -17.65
C CYS A 91 -2.08 -14.21 -18.10
N GLY A 92 -1.31 -15.01 -17.36
CA GLY A 92 0.08 -15.36 -17.68
C GLY A 92 1.12 -14.37 -17.16
N VAL A 93 0.75 -13.47 -16.25
CA VAL A 93 1.68 -12.59 -15.54
C VAL A 93 2.17 -13.32 -14.28
N ALA A 94 3.45 -13.70 -14.29
CA ALA A 94 4.06 -14.39 -13.15
C ALA A 94 4.26 -13.42 -11.97
N LEU A 95 3.55 -13.69 -10.88
CA LEU A 95 3.71 -13.02 -9.59
C LEU A 95 4.12 -14.06 -8.55
N PRO A 96 5.20 -13.81 -7.77
CA PRO A 96 5.74 -14.80 -6.84
C PRO A 96 4.76 -15.08 -5.70
N GLU A 97 4.19 -14.04 -5.11
CA GLU A 97 3.31 -14.15 -3.95
C GLU A 97 2.36 -12.95 -3.81
N ARG A 98 1.47 -13.05 -2.82
CA ARG A 98 0.65 -11.92 -2.33
C ARG A 98 1.44 -11.19 -1.25
N VAL A 99 1.64 -9.89 -1.42
CA VAL A 99 2.34 -9.04 -0.45
C VAL A 99 1.31 -8.07 0.15
N ALA A 100 0.68 -8.48 1.24
CA ALA A 100 -0.43 -7.74 1.83
C ALA A 100 0.05 -6.45 2.51
N GLY A 101 -0.70 -5.35 2.35
CA GLY A 101 -0.30 -4.04 2.87
C GLY A 101 -0.14 -4.00 4.40
N VAL A 102 -1.00 -4.73 5.11
CA VAL A 102 -0.90 -4.87 6.58
C VAL A 102 0.35 -5.65 7.00
N ASP A 103 0.78 -6.64 6.21
CA ASP A 103 2.00 -7.40 6.50
C ASP A 103 3.25 -6.59 6.21
N ILE A 104 3.26 -5.81 5.11
CA ILE A 104 4.34 -4.87 4.82
C ILE A 104 4.50 -3.92 5.99
N MET A 105 3.40 -3.32 6.47
CA MET A 105 3.43 -2.38 7.59
C MET A 105 4.00 -3.02 8.86
N ILE A 106 3.52 -4.21 9.25
CA ILE A 106 3.99 -4.91 10.46
C ILE A 106 5.48 -5.24 10.35
N ASN A 107 5.90 -5.82 9.22
CA ASN A 107 7.30 -6.19 9.01
C ASN A 107 8.20 -4.95 8.90
N LEU A 108 7.69 -3.84 8.37
CA LEU A 108 8.42 -2.58 8.30
C LEU A 108 8.63 -1.98 9.69
N LEU A 109 7.64 -2.06 10.59
CA LEU A 109 7.80 -1.61 11.99
C LEU A 109 8.86 -2.45 12.71
N SER A 110 8.88 -3.77 12.47
CA SER A 110 9.96 -4.66 12.95
C SER A 110 11.32 -4.29 12.36
N LEU A 111 11.38 -3.99 11.05
CA LEU A 111 12.60 -3.52 10.40
C LEU A 111 13.11 -2.21 11.02
N CYS A 112 12.21 -1.25 11.26
CA CYS A 112 12.55 0.01 11.91
C CYS A 112 13.14 -0.21 13.30
N ALA A 113 12.57 -1.13 14.09
CA ALA A 113 13.09 -1.47 15.41
C ALA A 113 14.50 -2.06 15.33
N ASN A 114 14.77 -2.93 14.34
CA ASN A 114 16.06 -3.59 14.17
C ASN A 114 17.14 -2.68 13.58
N ARG A 115 16.75 -1.71 12.74
CA ARG A 115 17.65 -0.80 12.01
C ARG A 115 17.74 0.59 12.65
N CYS A 116 17.03 0.82 13.76
CA CYS A 116 16.89 2.10 14.44
C CYS A 116 16.29 3.22 13.57
N PHE A 117 15.46 2.86 12.58
CA PHE A 117 14.68 3.84 11.83
C PHE A 117 13.48 4.33 12.65
N ARG A 118 13.08 5.57 12.40
CA ARG A 118 12.04 6.26 13.16
C ARG A 118 10.78 6.44 12.31
N PRO A 119 9.72 5.64 12.50
CA PRO A 119 8.47 5.81 11.77
C PRO A 119 7.66 7.00 12.28
N PHE A 120 6.97 7.68 11.37
CA PHE A 120 5.88 8.61 11.69
C PHE A 120 4.54 7.99 11.28
N LEU A 121 3.56 8.01 12.18
CA LEU A 121 2.24 7.42 11.95
C LEU A 121 1.19 8.52 11.78
N LEU A 122 0.61 8.64 10.59
CA LEU A 122 -0.40 9.64 10.28
C LEU A 122 -1.72 8.96 9.89
N GLY A 123 -2.84 9.30 10.54
CA GLY A 123 -4.16 8.81 10.13
C GLY A 123 -4.90 8.08 11.24
N ALA A 124 -5.98 7.39 10.85
CA ALA A 124 -6.94 6.74 11.73
C ALA A 124 -7.60 7.67 12.76
N GLU A 125 -8.51 7.13 13.56
CA GLU A 125 -9.09 7.79 14.73
C GLU A 125 -8.06 7.84 15.87
N GLN A 126 -8.19 8.82 16.77
CA GLN A 126 -7.27 8.96 17.91
C GLN A 126 -7.21 7.68 18.76
N SER A 127 -8.36 7.06 19.06
CA SER A 127 -8.43 5.81 19.83
C SER A 127 -7.69 4.65 19.17
N VAL A 128 -7.71 4.56 17.83
CA VAL A 128 -6.96 3.55 17.07
C VAL A 128 -5.48 3.86 17.13
N LEU A 129 -5.10 5.13 16.98
CA LEU A 129 -3.72 5.56 17.01
C LEU A 129 -3.08 5.31 18.40
N ASP A 130 -3.81 5.60 19.47
CA ASP A 130 -3.40 5.30 20.85
C ASP A 130 -3.18 3.80 21.05
N ALA A 131 -4.11 2.97 20.56
CA ALA A 131 -3.98 1.51 20.60
C ALA A 131 -2.77 0.99 19.81
N VAL A 132 -2.51 1.56 18.62
CA VAL A 132 -1.30 1.28 17.84
C VAL A 132 -0.05 1.63 18.63
N GLY A 133 -0.02 2.79 19.29
CA GLY A 133 1.11 3.23 20.12
C GLY A 133 1.40 2.29 21.28
N MET A 134 0.36 1.92 22.06
CA MET A 134 0.50 0.96 23.17
C MET A 134 1.00 -0.41 22.69
N ARG A 135 0.47 -0.89 21.56
CA ARG A 135 0.90 -2.16 20.98
C ARG A 135 2.33 -2.09 20.47
N LEU A 136 2.75 -0.99 19.85
CA LEU A 136 4.14 -0.81 19.41
C LEU A 136 5.13 -0.84 20.57
N ALA A 137 4.80 -0.19 21.70
CA ALA A 137 5.64 -0.23 22.89
C ALA A 137 5.80 -1.66 23.45
N THR A 138 4.79 -2.51 23.26
CA THR A 138 4.82 -3.92 23.70
C THR A 138 5.56 -4.81 22.69
N ASP A 139 5.21 -4.72 21.40
CA ASP A 139 5.74 -5.57 20.34
C ASP A 139 7.20 -5.19 19.99
N HIS A 140 7.57 -3.91 20.15
CA HIS A 140 8.90 -3.37 19.82
C HIS A 140 9.41 -2.36 20.88
N PRO A 141 9.82 -2.81 22.09
CA PRO A 141 10.20 -1.90 23.19
C PRO A 141 11.35 -0.94 22.89
N GLY A 142 12.21 -1.25 21.92
CA GLY A 142 13.33 -0.40 21.50
C GLY A 142 13.02 0.54 20.32
N LEU A 143 11.81 0.49 19.76
CA LEU A 143 11.45 1.31 18.61
C LEU A 143 11.19 2.76 19.02
N VAL A 144 11.92 3.69 18.39
CA VAL A 144 11.68 5.13 18.54
C VAL A 144 10.71 5.59 17.46
N VAL A 145 9.48 5.91 17.84
CA VAL A 145 8.50 6.52 16.93
C VAL A 145 8.78 8.03 16.83
N ALA A 146 8.98 8.54 15.61
CA ALA A 146 9.29 9.95 15.36
C ALA A 146 8.11 10.87 15.73
N GLY A 147 6.89 10.38 15.52
CA GLY A 147 5.67 11.09 15.88
C GLY A 147 4.41 10.32 15.45
N MET A 148 3.28 10.71 16.02
CA MET A 148 1.97 10.14 15.73
C MET A 148 0.94 11.26 15.65
N ARG A 149 0.10 11.26 14.61
CA ARG A 149 -0.99 12.23 14.45
C ARG A 149 -2.22 11.56 13.83
N ASN A 150 -3.40 11.78 14.41
CA ASN A 150 -4.64 11.21 13.89
C ASN A 150 -5.00 11.84 12.52
N GLY A 151 -5.92 11.19 11.80
CA GLY A 151 -6.33 11.60 10.45
C GLY A 151 -7.46 12.62 10.40
N TYR A 152 -7.87 13.21 11.52
CA TYR A 152 -9.00 14.14 11.61
C TYR A 152 -8.47 15.56 11.83
N PHE A 153 -8.13 16.19 10.71
CA PHE A 153 -7.64 17.56 10.62
C PHE A 153 -8.27 18.26 9.41
N GLU A 154 -8.30 19.58 9.42
CA GLU A 154 -8.81 20.38 8.32
C GLU A 154 -7.72 20.65 7.27
N PRO A 155 -8.06 20.97 6.01
CA PRO A 155 -7.07 21.27 4.97
C PRO A 155 -6.04 22.35 5.35
N GLU A 156 -6.44 23.31 6.18
CA GLU A 156 -5.59 24.40 6.66
C GLU A 156 -4.49 23.91 7.60
N ASP A 157 -4.71 22.78 8.29
CA ASP A 157 -3.74 22.17 9.19
C ASP A 157 -2.65 21.39 8.44
N GLU A 158 -2.87 21.03 7.16
CA GLU A 158 -2.02 20.12 6.41
C GLU A 158 -0.55 20.60 6.34
N ALA A 159 -0.34 21.89 6.10
CA ALA A 159 1.00 22.48 6.04
C ALA A 159 1.74 22.36 7.38
N GLY A 160 1.03 22.59 8.49
CA GLY A 160 1.58 22.43 9.84
C GLY A 160 1.93 20.98 10.15
N ILE A 161 1.09 20.03 9.73
CA ILE A 161 1.33 18.60 9.88
C ILE A 161 2.57 18.16 9.09
N VAL A 162 2.74 18.63 7.85
CA VAL A 162 3.93 18.36 7.04
C VAL A 162 5.18 18.95 7.70
N GLY A 163 5.10 20.16 8.25
CA GLY A 163 6.17 20.76 9.05
C GLY A 163 6.57 19.89 10.25
N ALA A 164 5.59 19.38 10.99
CA ALA A 164 5.82 18.49 12.13
C ALA A 164 6.44 17.14 11.71
N ILE A 165 5.98 16.55 10.61
CA ILE A 165 6.57 15.32 10.04
C ILE A 165 8.04 15.57 9.71
N ASN A 166 8.36 16.68 9.04
CA ASN A 166 9.73 16.98 8.63
C ASN A 166 10.65 17.29 9.82
N ALA A 167 10.14 18.00 10.83
CA ALA A 167 10.92 18.32 12.03
C ALA A 167 11.16 17.08 12.92
N SER A 168 10.37 16.02 12.78
CA SER A 168 10.44 14.83 13.64
C SER A 168 11.68 13.94 13.40
N GLY A 169 12.37 14.13 12.27
CA GLY A 169 13.46 13.26 11.83
C GLY A 169 12.98 11.85 11.45
N ALA A 170 11.77 11.72 10.92
CA ALA A 170 11.21 10.44 10.50
C ALA A 170 11.90 9.88 9.25
N ASP A 171 12.26 8.60 9.29
CA ASP A 171 12.82 7.89 8.14
C ASP A 171 11.71 7.36 7.23
N CYS A 172 10.55 7.01 7.80
CA CYS A 172 9.38 6.58 7.05
C CYS A 172 8.06 7.18 7.55
N LEU A 173 7.13 7.41 6.64
CA LEU A 173 5.78 7.90 6.90
C LEU A 173 4.73 6.85 6.51
N LEU A 174 3.92 6.45 7.47
CA LEU A 174 2.80 5.52 7.28
C LEU A 174 1.47 6.25 7.37
N VAL A 175 0.71 6.25 6.28
CA VAL A 175 -0.52 7.04 6.14
C VAL A 175 -1.78 6.18 6.11
N ALA A 176 -2.56 6.22 7.19
CA ALA A 176 -3.83 5.52 7.39
C ALA A 176 -5.03 6.46 7.17
N MET A 177 -5.16 7.02 5.96
CA MET A 177 -6.28 7.87 5.58
C MET A 177 -7.12 7.21 4.47
N PRO A 178 -8.44 7.50 4.40
CA PRO A 178 -9.29 6.99 3.33
C PRO A 178 -8.95 7.64 1.97
N THR A 179 -9.22 6.90 0.90
CA THR A 179 -9.20 7.43 -0.48
C THR A 179 -10.44 8.30 -0.71
N PRO A 180 -10.35 9.45 -1.41
CA PRO A 180 -9.17 10.01 -2.10
C PRO A 180 -8.32 10.96 -1.26
N ARG A 181 -8.68 11.21 0.02
CA ARG A 181 -8.00 12.21 0.87
C ARG A 181 -6.51 11.93 0.99
N LYS A 182 -6.13 10.66 1.16
CA LYS A 182 -4.73 10.25 1.22
C LYS A 182 -3.97 10.58 -0.07
N GLU A 183 -4.51 10.18 -1.22
CA GLU A 183 -3.89 10.41 -2.53
C GLU A 183 -3.75 11.92 -2.80
N ARG A 184 -4.75 12.74 -2.42
CA ARG A 184 -4.68 14.20 -2.53
C ARG A 184 -3.60 14.81 -1.63
N PHE A 185 -3.54 14.38 -0.36
CA PHE A 185 -2.53 14.85 0.59
C PHE A 185 -1.11 14.52 0.10
N LEU A 186 -0.89 13.26 -0.29
CA LEU A 186 0.41 12.81 -0.80
C LEU A 186 0.79 13.50 -2.10
N LYS A 187 -0.15 13.67 -3.04
CA LYS A 187 0.10 14.42 -4.28
C LYS A 187 0.48 15.88 -4.00
N ARG A 188 -0.21 16.53 -3.05
CA ARG A 188 0.01 17.94 -2.73
C ARG A 188 1.35 18.20 -2.04
N TYR A 189 1.75 17.35 -1.09
CA TYR A 189 2.91 17.59 -0.23
C TYR A 189 4.09 16.67 -0.51
N ARG A 190 4.01 15.86 -1.56
CA ARG A 190 5.03 14.87 -1.89
C ARG A 190 6.44 15.46 -1.86
N ASP A 191 6.64 16.57 -2.58
CA ASP A 191 7.94 17.23 -2.74
C ASP A 191 8.39 18.01 -1.49
N ASN A 192 7.47 18.17 -0.53
CA ASN A 192 7.76 18.80 0.76
C ASN A 192 8.09 17.78 1.85
N LEU A 193 7.75 16.50 1.68
CA LEU A 193 7.99 15.46 2.66
C LEU A 193 9.47 15.02 2.65
N THR A 194 10.06 14.97 3.84
CA THR A 194 11.45 14.51 4.06
C THR A 194 11.62 13.03 4.39
N PRO A 195 10.62 12.27 4.90
CA PRO A 195 10.76 10.83 5.08
C PRO A 195 11.12 10.13 3.77
N SER A 196 12.08 9.22 3.85
CA SER A 196 12.62 8.53 2.67
C SER A 196 11.75 7.39 2.20
N PHE A 197 10.86 6.86 3.04
CA PHE A 197 9.86 5.88 2.65
C PHE A 197 8.46 6.37 3.00
N VAL A 198 7.55 6.45 2.03
CA VAL A 198 6.16 6.85 2.26
C VAL A 198 5.22 5.77 1.78
N MET A 199 4.33 5.29 2.64
CA MET A 199 3.36 4.25 2.30
C MET A 199 1.96 4.56 2.83
N GLY A 200 0.98 4.46 1.94
CA GLY A 200 -0.42 4.44 2.33
C GLY A 200 -0.84 3.08 2.89
N VAL A 201 -1.13 3.00 4.18
CA VAL A 201 -1.48 1.74 4.88
C VAL A 201 -2.98 1.57 5.11
N GLY A 202 -3.80 2.59 4.87
CA GLY A 202 -5.26 2.51 4.99
C GLY A 202 -5.72 1.95 6.34
N GLY A 203 -6.66 1.00 6.34
CA GLY A 203 -7.18 0.35 7.55
C GLY A 203 -6.22 -0.63 8.24
N SER A 204 -4.92 -0.60 7.93
CA SER A 204 -3.94 -1.46 8.62
C SER A 204 -3.74 -1.04 10.08
N PHE A 205 -3.90 0.24 10.41
CA PHE A 205 -3.91 0.71 11.80
C PHE A 205 -5.09 0.12 12.58
N ASP A 206 -6.28 0.02 11.98
CA ASP A 206 -7.44 -0.59 12.63
C ASP A 206 -7.19 -2.07 12.97
N VAL A 207 -6.45 -2.78 12.10
CA VAL A 207 -6.09 -4.19 12.34
C VAL A 207 -5.02 -4.31 13.42
N TYR A 208 -3.98 -3.49 13.32
CA TYR A 208 -2.86 -3.56 14.26
C TYR A 208 -3.27 -3.08 15.66
N GLY A 209 -4.00 -1.98 15.76
CA GLY A 209 -4.57 -1.48 17.01
C GLY A 209 -5.73 -2.33 17.56
N GLY A 210 -6.15 -3.39 16.86
CA GLY A 210 -7.13 -4.35 17.36
C GLY A 210 -8.60 -3.92 17.24
N LYS A 211 -8.90 -2.78 16.60
CA LYS A 211 -10.28 -2.33 16.31
C LYS A 211 -11.01 -3.28 15.36
N VAL A 212 -10.28 -3.86 14.39
CA VAL A 212 -10.82 -4.84 13.45
C VAL A 212 -10.00 -6.12 13.53
N ALA A 213 -10.67 -7.27 13.69
CA ALA A 213 -9.99 -8.54 13.76
C ALA A 213 -9.37 -8.88 12.40
N ARG A 214 -8.15 -9.40 12.44
CA ARG A 214 -7.52 -9.99 11.27
C ARG A 214 -8.08 -11.40 11.04
N ALA A 215 -8.23 -11.80 9.78
CA ALA A 215 -8.66 -13.16 9.46
C ALA A 215 -7.68 -14.19 10.06
N PRO A 216 -8.13 -15.34 10.57
CA PRO A 216 -7.24 -16.40 11.02
C PRO A 216 -6.25 -16.83 9.92
N LYS A 217 -5.05 -17.30 10.28
CA LYS A 217 -4.00 -17.66 9.31
C LYS A 217 -4.48 -18.65 8.25
N LEU A 218 -5.30 -19.63 8.62
CA LEU A 218 -5.89 -20.60 7.67
C LEU A 218 -6.82 -19.92 6.66
N VAL A 219 -7.62 -18.93 7.09
CA VAL A 219 -8.52 -18.16 6.23
C VAL A 219 -7.72 -17.24 5.29
N GLN A 220 -6.63 -16.65 5.78
CA GLN A 220 -5.69 -15.89 4.95
C GLN A 220 -5.01 -16.77 3.90
N ALA A 221 -4.53 -17.95 4.30
CA ALA A 221 -3.88 -18.92 3.41
C ALA A 221 -4.83 -19.45 2.34
N ALA A 222 -6.12 -19.63 2.69
CA ALA A 222 -7.18 -19.99 1.75
C ALA A 222 -7.59 -18.83 0.81
N GLY A 223 -7.07 -17.62 1.00
CA GLY A 223 -7.46 -16.45 0.21
C GLY A 223 -8.87 -15.93 0.53
N LEU A 224 -9.44 -16.31 1.67
CA LEU A 224 -10.81 -15.96 2.09
C LEU A 224 -10.87 -14.74 3.02
N GLU A 225 -9.76 -14.02 3.15
CA GLU A 225 -9.68 -12.81 3.98
C GLU A 225 -10.72 -11.75 3.60
N TRP A 226 -11.03 -11.62 2.30
CA TRP A 226 -12.07 -10.72 1.83
C TRP A 226 -13.46 -11.08 2.36
N MET A 227 -13.79 -12.38 2.45
CA MET A 227 -15.06 -12.88 2.97
C MET A 227 -15.16 -12.63 4.47
N PHE A 228 -14.07 -12.86 5.20
CA PHE A 228 -13.98 -12.54 6.63
C PHE A 228 -14.16 -11.04 6.91
N ARG A 229 -13.63 -10.18 6.04
CA ARG A 229 -13.84 -8.72 6.13
C ARG A 229 -15.30 -8.36 5.88
N VAL A 230 -15.94 -8.94 4.86
CA VAL A 230 -17.38 -8.72 4.59
C VAL A 230 -18.23 -9.14 5.80
N ALA A 231 -17.89 -10.24 6.47
CA ALA A 231 -18.62 -10.67 7.66
C ALA A 231 -18.52 -9.65 8.82
N GLN A 232 -17.37 -8.97 8.97
CA GLN A 232 -17.18 -7.94 10.00
C GLN A 232 -17.84 -6.60 9.66
N GLU A 233 -17.86 -6.22 8.39
CA GLU A 233 -18.40 -4.93 7.94
C GLU A 233 -19.37 -5.08 6.76
N PRO A 234 -20.46 -5.86 6.92
CA PRO A 234 -21.29 -6.29 5.80
C PRO A 234 -21.86 -5.10 5.05
N ARG A 235 -22.49 -4.14 5.75
CA ARG A 235 -23.10 -2.94 5.17
C ARG A 235 -22.15 -2.11 4.30
N ARG A 236 -20.88 -2.03 4.68
CA ARG A 236 -19.86 -1.21 4.00
C ARG A 236 -19.23 -1.96 2.84
N LEU A 237 -18.91 -3.23 3.03
CA LEU A 237 -18.08 -3.98 2.09
C LEU A 237 -18.87 -4.77 1.06
N TRP A 238 -20.12 -5.17 1.33
CA TRP A 238 -20.89 -6.00 0.40
C TRP A 238 -21.09 -5.32 -0.96
N ARG A 239 -21.57 -4.07 -0.99
CA ARG A 239 -21.77 -3.29 -2.22
C ARG A 239 -20.46 -3.11 -2.96
N ARG A 240 -19.42 -2.68 -2.22
CA ARG A 240 -18.08 -2.48 -2.76
C ARG A 240 -17.57 -3.74 -3.46
N TYR A 241 -17.66 -4.91 -2.84
CA TYR A 241 -17.19 -6.15 -3.45
C TYR A 241 -18.06 -6.57 -4.63
N TYR A 242 -19.38 -6.41 -4.55
CA TYR A 242 -20.25 -6.69 -5.69
C TYR A 242 -19.88 -5.83 -6.91
N ASP A 243 -19.82 -4.50 -6.74
CA ASP A 243 -19.54 -3.56 -7.82
C ASP A 243 -18.11 -3.76 -8.38
N THR A 244 -17.12 -3.87 -7.50
CA THR A 244 -15.72 -3.99 -7.95
C THR A 244 -15.38 -5.37 -8.48
N ASN A 245 -15.88 -6.46 -7.88
CA ASN A 245 -15.58 -7.82 -8.38
C ASN A 245 -16.29 -8.11 -9.71
N THR A 246 -17.51 -7.61 -9.92
CA THR A 246 -18.22 -7.77 -11.20
C THR A 246 -17.51 -7.01 -12.32
N ALA A 247 -17.13 -5.74 -12.08
CA ALA A 247 -16.32 -4.96 -13.01
C ALA A 247 -14.95 -5.61 -13.29
N TYR A 248 -14.31 -6.15 -12.25
CA TYR A 248 -13.04 -6.87 -12.38
C TYR A 248 -13.16 -8.16 -13.18
N ALA A 249 -14.23 -8.94 -12.99
CA ALA A 249 -14.50 -10.15 -13.77
C ALA A 249 -14.68 -9.81 -15.26
N ALA A 250 -15.43 -8.76 -15.58
CA ALA A 250 -15.57 -8.28 -16.96
C ALA A 250 -14.22 -7.88 -17.57
N LEU A 251 -13.36 -7.22 -16.79
CA LEU A 251 -12.01 -6.85 -17.22
C LEU A 251 -11.11 -8.05 -17.49
N LEU A 252 -11.11 -9.03 -16.57
CA LEU A 252 -10.36 -10.27 -16.75
C LEU A 252 -10.81 -11.02 -18.00
N CYS A 253 -12.12 -11.17 -18.20
CA CYS A 253 -12.66 -11.84 -19.36
C CYS A 253 -12.23 -11.15 -20.66
N ARG A 254 -12.32 -9.81 -20.72
CA ARG A 254 -11.86 -9.01 -21.87
C ARG A 254 -10.36 -9.20 -22.13
N GLU A 255 -9.53 -9.19 -21.10
CA GLU A 255 -8.09 -9.39 -21.22
C GLU A 255 -7.76 -10.79 -21.76
N LEU A 256 -8.43 -11.83 -21.24
CA LEU A 256 -8.25 -13.21 -21.68
C LEU A 256 -8.69 -13.42 -23.14
N TRP A 257 -9.81 -12.82 -23.56
CA TRP A 257 -10.25 -12.83 -24.96
C TRP A 257 -9.25 -12.13 -25.87
N GLY A 258 -8.75 -10.95 -25.48
CA GLY A 258 -7.75 -10.20 -26.24
C GLY A 258 -6.43 -10.96 -26.42
N ARG A 259 -5.99 -11.72 -25.41
CA ARG A 259 -4.77 -12.56 -25.49
C ARG A 259 -4.95 -13.77 -26.41
N ARG A 260 -6.12 -14.41 -26.39
CA ARG A 260 -6.44 -15.50 -27.33
C ARG A 260 -6.43 -15.03 -28.78
N GLY A 261 -6.86 -13.79 -29.03
CA GLY A 261 -6.77 -13.16 -30.36
C GLY A 261 -5.33 -12.95 -30.82
N ARG A 262 -4.46 -12.38 -29.96
CA ARG A 262 -3.04 -12.15 -30.29
C ARG A 262 -2.26 -13.44 -30.55
N ARG A 263 -2.46 -14.48 -29.72
CA ARG A 263 -1.83 -15.81 -29.93
C ARG A 263 -2.19 -16.50 -31.25
N LYS A 264 -3.32 -16.15 -31.88
CA LYS A 264 -3.73 -16.72 -33.17
C LYS A 264 -3.13 -15.99 -34.38
N VAL A 265 -2.57 -14.79 -34.18
CA VAL A 265 -1.94 -14.00 -35.25
C VAL A 265 -0.44 -14.31 -35.34
N ASP A 266 0.16 -14.81 -34.25
CA ASP A 266 1.58 -15.16 -34.16
C ASP A 266 1.87 -16.67 -34.45
N LEU A 267 0.90 -17.40 -35.01
CA LEU A 267 1.00 -18.81 -35.45
C LEU A 267 0.69 -18.92 -36.94
#